data_AF-A0AAE5HGK9-F1
#
_entry.id   AF-A0AAE5HGK9-F1
#
_cell.length_a   1.000
_cell.length_b   1.000
_cell.length_c   1.000
_cell.angle_alpha   90.00
_cell.angle_beta   90.00
_cell.angle_gamma   90.00
#
_symmetry.space_group_name_H-M   'P 1'
#
loop_
_entity.id
_entity.type
_entity.pdbx_description
1 polymer ?
#
loop_
_entity_poly.entity_id
_entity_poly.type
_entity_poly.pdbx_seq_one_letter_code
_entity_poly.pdbx_strand_id
1 'polypeptide(L)'
;MSISKLEEQLKAYYEQHRNQQLTSKLNETVKTMGETLLLGSKYQELPNQRKDKQEKFTPHDETKQKLQQLMEAWKNNQFTEVEKHLPELTEALDREEQQVRSNIQGVKHELKSHLLGLRSLNQRTNRVQSNRIQVIKKELENLDKVNYDPNQDFLEQEQLTRQHVRENLVTELEKIETDLMKPFQGTGAEKYVQSLINGESVQLSSLSDNEIAELQASLGDHLSLKLQDIKY
;
A
#
# COMPACT_ATOMS: atom_id res chain seq x y z
N MET A 1 -44.79 12.05 -41.20
CA MET A 1 -43.55 12.68 -40.69
C MET A 1 -42.54 12.65 -41.83
N SER A 2 -41.84 13.75 -42.10
CA SER A 2 -40.76 13.76 -43.10
C SER A 2 -39.55 12.99 -42.56
N ILE A 3 -38.84 12.28 -43.45
CA ILE A 3 -37.62 11.53 -43.15
C ILE A 3 -36.58 12.42 -42.43
N SER A 4 -36.50 13.70 -42.82
CA SER A 4 -35.63 14.70 -42.20
C SER A 4 -35.87 14.91 -40.70
N LYS A 5 -37.12 14.86 -40.24
CA LYS A 5 -37.46 15.05 -38.81
C LYS A 5 -37.11 13.81 -37.99
N LEU A 6 -37.18 12.62 -38.59
CA LEU A 6 -36.74 11.37 -37.98
C LEU A 6 -35.21 11.32 -37.89
N GLU A 7 -34.49 11.76 -38.93
CA GLU A 7 -33.03 11.85 -38.95
C GLU A 7 -32.50 12.83 -37.91
N GLU A 8 -33.12 14.01 -37.77
CA GLU A 8 -32.78 14.96 -36.71
C GLU A 8 -33.03 14.39 -35.30
N GLN A 9 -34.16 13.70 -35.09
CA GLN A 9 -34.47 13.04 -33.82
C GLN A 9 -33.51 11.90 -33.50
N LEU A 10 -33.13 11.08 -34.49
CA LEU A 10 -32.15 10.00 -34.36
C LEU A 10 -30.76 10.56 -34.03
N LYS A 11 -30.36 11.64 -34.69
CA LYS A 11 -29.08 12.31 -34.43
C LYS A 11 -29.03 12.88 -33.02
N ALA A 12 -30.08 13.58 -32.58
CA ALA A 12 -30.17 14.11 -31.22
C ALA A 12 -30.17 13.00 -30.15
N TYR A 13 -30.91 11.91 -30.38
CA TYR A 13 -30.93 10.76 -29.49
C TYR A 13 -29.55 10.08 -29.41
N TYR A 14 -28.88 9.90 -30.56
CA TYR A 14 -27.53 9.35 -30.62
C TYR A 14 -26.52 10.23 -29.89
N GLU A 15 -26.55 11.55 -30.13
CA GLU A 15 -25.67 12.51 -29.45
C GLU A 15 -25.93 12.53 -27.93
N GLN A 16 -27.19 12.46 -27.50
CA GLN A 16 -27.53 12.38 -26.08
C GLN A 16 -27.00 11.09 -25.42
N HIS A 17 -27.24 9.92 -26.05
CA HIS A 17 -26.74 8.64 -25.53
C HIS A 17 -25.21 8.58 -25.52
N ARG A 18 -24.57 9.10 -26.57
CA ARG A 18 -23.11 9.21 -26.68
C ARG A 18 -22.54 10.06 -25.54
N ASN A 19 -23.14 11.23 -25.28
CA ASN A 19 -22.70 12.11 -24.20
C ASN A 19 -22.87 11.44 -22.83
N GLN A 20 -23.97 10.74 -22.58
CA GLN A 20 -24.18 9.98 -21.34
C GLN A 20 -23.13 8.88 -21.15
N GLN A 21 -22.81 8.13 -22.21
CA GLN A 21 -21.75 7.10 -22.17
C GLN A 21 -20.37 7.70 -21.89
N LEU A 22 -20.03 8.83 -22.53
CA LEU A 22 -18.78 9.53 -22.27
C LEU A 22 -18.71 10.03 -20.83
N THR A 23 -19.78 10.60 -20.29
CA THR A 23 -19.84 11.01 -18.88
C THR A 23 -19.64 9.83 -17.93
N SER A 24 -20.28 8.68 -18.20
CA SER A 24 -20.09 7.48 -17.37
C SER A 24 -18.64 7.02 -17.34
N LYS A 25 -18.01 6.91 -18.52
CA LYS A 25 -16.61 6.50 -18.63
C LYS A 25 -15.67 7.50 -17.95
N LEU A 26 -15.92 8.81 -18.10
CA LEU A 26 -15.14 9.83 -17.41
C LEU A 26 -15.24 9.71 -15.89
N ASN A 27 -16.43 9.44 -15.36
CA ASN A 27 -16.62 9.23 -13.93
C ASN A 27 -15.84 7.99 -13.43
N GLU A 28 -15.82 6.92 -14.22
CA GLU A 28 -15.00 5.73 -13.92
C GLU A 28 -13.51 6.07 -13.94
N THR A 29 -13.03 6.79 -14.96
CA THR A 29 -11.63 7.24 -15.05
C THR A 29 -11.23 8.14 -13.87
N VAL A 30 -12.09 9.09 -13.49
CA VAL A 30 -11.88 9.94 -12.31
C VAL A 30 -11.82 9.10 -11.04
N LYS A 31 -12.69 8.09 -10.93
CA LYS A 31 -12.69 7.17 -9.81
C LYS A 31 -11.38 6.38 -9.72
N THR A 32 -10.94 5.76 -10.82
CA THR A 32 -9.65 5.03 -10.88
C THR A 32 -8.48 5.93 -10.53
N MET A 33 -8.48 7.18 -11.02
CA MET A 33 -7.44 8.16 -10.67
C MET A 33 -7.45 8.48 -9.18
N GLY A 34 -8.62 8.75 -8.60
CA GLY A 34 -8.76 9.02 -7.16
C GLY A 34 -8.28 7.84 -6.31
N GLU A 35 -8.69 6.62 -6.66
CA GLU A 35 -8.24 5.40 -5.99
C GLU A 35 -6.72 5.19 -6.10
N THR A 36 -6.15 5.41 -7.29
CA THR A 36 -4.71 5.29 -7.54
C THR A 36 -3.91 6.28 -6.71
N LEU A 37 -4.34 7.55 -6.65
CA LEU A 37 -3.66 8.57 -5.85
C LEU A 37 -3.74 8.24 -4.36
N LEU A 38 -4.91 7.86 -3.85
CA LEU A 38 -5.06 7.47 -2.44
C LEU A 38 -4.23 6.22 -2.08
N LEU A 39 -4.14 5.22 -2.96
CA LEU A 39 -3.21 4.10 -2.80
C LEU A 39 -1.76 4.58 -2.76
N GLY A 40 -1.40 5.52 -3.64
CA GLY A 40 -0.12 6.20 -3.63
C GLY A 40 0.16 6.82 -2.27
N SER A 41 -0.79 7.59 -1.72
CA SER A 41 -0.70 8.24 -0.41
C SER A 41 -0.52 7.23 0.73
N LYS A 42 -1.18 6.06 0.69
CA LYS A 42 -0.92 4.96 1.64
C LYS A 42 0.50 4.45 1.56
N TYR A 43 0.98 4.19 0.34
CA TYR A 43 2.33 3.67 0.09
C TYR A 43 3.42 4.61 0.63
N GLN A 44 3.19 5.92 0.59
CA GLN A 44 4.13 6.92 1.10
C GLN A 44 4.37 6.86 2.61
N GLU A 45 3.38 6.41 3.37
CA GLU A 45 3.50 6.33 4.83
C GLU A 45 4.30 5.11 5.29
N LEU A 46 4.54 4.14 4.42
CA LEU A 46 5.16 2.88 4.81
C LEU A 46 6.68 3.03 5.05
N PRO A 47 7.24 2.35 6.08
CA PRO A 47 8.60 2.58 6.58
C PRO A 47 9.75 2.26 5.61
N ASN A 48 9.50 1.59 4.47
CA ASN A 48 10.50 1.26 3.46
C ASN A 48 10.52 2.20 2.24
N GLN A 49 9.78 3.32 2.29
CA GLN A 49 10.01 4.42 1.36
C GLN A 49 11.35 5.08 1.69
N ARG A 50 12.29 5.06 0.73
CA ARG A 50 13.62 5.68 0.85
C ARG A 50 13.49 7.03 1.55
N LYS A 51 14.15 7.18 2.70
CA LYS A 51 14.16 8.38 3.56
C LYS A 51 14.57 9.66 2.82
N ASP A 52 15.05 9.51 1.61
CA ASP A 52 15.61 10.52 0.71
C ASP A 52 14.58 11.09 -0.29
N LYS A 53 13.35 10.57 -0.37
CA LYS A 53 12.29 11.12 -1.25
C LYS A 53 10.96 11.28 -0.54
N GLN A 54 10.77 12.43 0.10
CA GLN A 54 9.45 12.98 0.45
C GLN A 54 8.67 13.48 -0.79
N GLU A 55 8.92 12.93 -1.98
CA GLU A 55 8.15 13.29 -3.16
C GLU A 55 6.78 12.65 -3.02
N LYS A 56 5.72 13.47 -2.95
CA LYS A 56 4.33 13.00 -3.04
C LYS A 56 4.19 12.06 -4.23
N PHE A 57 3.42 10.99 -4.08
CA PHE A 57 3.11 10.14 -5.21
C PHE A 57 2.45 11.03 -6.26
N THR A 58 3.03 11.08 -7.45
CA THR A 58 2.43 11.79 -8.57
C THR A 58 2.35 10.85 -9.76
N PRO A 59 1.25 10.93 -10.54
CA PRO A 59 1.15 10.22 -11.80
C PRO A 59 2.36 10.52 -12.70
N HIS A 60 2.71 9.58 -13.56
CA HIS A 60 3.73 9.77 -14.57
C HIS A 60 3.35 10.94 -15.49
N ASP A 61 4.36 11.60 -16.06
CA ASP A 61 4.15 12.77 -16.89
C ASP A 61 3.30 12.47 -18.14
N GLU A 62 3.38 11.24 -18.67
CA GLU A 62 2.50 10.77 -19.75
C GLU A 62 1.01 10.83 -19.34
N THR A 63 0.68 10.32 -18.16
CA THR A 63 -0.69 10.33 -17.61
C THR A 63 -1.17 11.75 -17.36
N LYS A 64 -0.30 12.62 -16.82
CA LYS A 64 -0.60 14.05 -16.63
C LYS A 64 -0.89 14.76 -17.95
N GLN A 65 -0.09 14.52 -18.98
CA GLN A 65 -0.27 15.10 -20.31
C GLN A 65 -1.59 14.64 -20.95
N LYS A 66 -1.89 13.33 -20.90
CA LYS A 66 -3.15 12.76 -21.39
C LYS A 66 -4.36 13.35 -20.67
N LEU A 67 -4.29 13.49 -19.35
CA LEU A 67 -5.33 14.14 -18.56
C LEU A 67 -5.54 15.58 -18.99
N GLN A 68 -4.47 16.35 -19.16
CA GLN A 68 -4.55 17.75 -19.58
C GLN A 68 -5.19 17.89 -20.97
N GLN A 69 -4.76 17.08 -21.94
CA GLN A 69 -5.34 17.05 -23.29
C GLN A 69 -6.85 16.75 -23.26
N LEU A 70 -7.24 15.76 -22.44
CA LEU A 70 -8.62 15.37 -22.29
C LEU A 70 -9.47 16.45 -21.60
N MET A 71 -8.92 17.14 -20.59
CA MET A 71 -9.56 18.29 -19.94
C MET A 71 -9.74 19.47 -20.91
N GLU A 72 -8.76 19.75 -21.75
CA GLU A 72 -8.84 20.81 -22.78
C GLU A 72 -9.92 20.46 -23.83
N ALA A 73 -9.94 19.23 -24.33
CA ALA A 73 -10.96 18.75 -25.26
C ALA A 73 -12.37 18.84 -24.66
N TRP A 74 -12.53 18.45 -23.39
CA TRP A 74 -13.80 18.57 -22.67
C TRP A 74 -14.26 20.03 -22.54
N LYS A 75 -13.38 20.94 -22.09
CA LYS A 75 -13.67 22.38 -21.97
C LYS A 75 -14.10 23.01 -23.29
N ASN A 76 -13.53 22.55 -24.40
CA ASN A 76 -13.82 23.03 -25.74
C ASN A 76 -15.02 22.32 -26.40
N ASN A 77 -15.76 21.47 -25.68
CA ASN A 77 -16.86 20.64 -26.19
C ASN A 77 -16.46 19.74 -27.38
N GLN A 78 -15.19 19.35 -27.45
CA GLN A 78 -14.63 18.48 -28.50
C GLN A 78 -14.86 17.00 -28.12
N PHE A 79 -16.12 16.59 -28.03
CA PHE A 79 -16.50 15.24 -27.55
C PHE A 79 -15.91 14.08 -28.37
N THR A 80 -15.63 14.30 -29.66
CA THR A 80 -14.93 13.31 -30.50
C THR A 80 -13.46 13.12 -30.09
N GLU A 81 -12.78 14.18 -29.69
CA GLU A 81 -11.41 14.06 -29.18
C GLU A 81 -11.40 13.44 -27.77
N VAL A 82 -12.37 13.78 -26.92
CA VAL A 82 -12.55 13.12 -25.62
C VAL A 82 -12.75 11.62 -25.80
N GLU A 83 -13.63 11.21 -26.71
CA GLU A 83 -13.90 9.79 -26.99
C GLU A 83 -12.66 9.03 -27.49
N LYS A 84 -11.81 9.72 -28.26
CA LYS A 84 -10.57 9.15 -28.82
C LYS A 84 -9.48 8.99 -27.75
N HIS A 85 -9.31 9.97 -26.87
CA HIS A 85 -8.21 10.00 -25.90
C HIS A 85 -8.54 9.35 -24.55
N LEU A 86 -9.83 9.19 -24.22
CA LEU A 86 -10.26 8.58 -22.95
C LEU A 86 -9.74 7.14 -22.75
N PRO A 87 -9.74 6.25 -23.76
CA PRO A 87 -9.15 4.92 -23.61
C PRO A 87 -7.65 4.96 -23.29
N GLU A 88 -6.90 5.86 -23.93
CA GLU A 88 -5.45 6.00 -23.73
C GLU A 88 -5.09 6.49 -22.32
N LEU A 89 -5.92 7.37 -21.76
CA LEU A 89 -5.80 7.81 -20.37
C LEU A 89 -6.18 6.69 -19.39
N THR A 90 -7.24 5.96 -19.67
CA THR A 90 -7.70 4.83 -18.84
C THR A 90 -6.62 3.76 -18.76
N GLU A 91 -6.04 3.36 -19.89
CA GLU A 91 -4.94 2.38 -19.91
C GLU A 91 -3.70 2.89 -19.15
N ALA A 92 -3.36 4.17 -19.27
CA ALA A 92 -2.26 4.76 -18.52
C ALA A 92 -2.50 4.70 -17.00
N LEU A 93 -3.72 5.04 -16.56
CA LEU A 93 -4.12 4.97 -15.15
C LEU A 93 -4.15 3.53 -14.62
N ASP A 94 -4.66 2.57 -15.41
CA ASP A 94 -4.66 1.16 -15.02
C ASP A 94 -3.24 0.64 -14.78
N ARG A 95 -2.28 1.03 -15.63
CA ARG A 95 -0.86 0.67 -15.46
C ARG A 95 -0.28 1.29 -14.19
N GLU A 96 -0.60 2.55 -13.90
CA GLU A 96 -0.17 3.21 -12.65
C GLU A 96 -0.78 2.55 -11.42
N GLU A 97 -2.08 2.26 -11.45
CA GLU A 97 -2.77 1.57 -10.37
C GLU A 97 -2.11 0.21 -10.08
N GLN A 98 -1.86 -0.58 -11.13
CA GLN A 98 -1.19 -1.87 -11.02
C GLN A 98 0.22 -1.73 -10.44
N GLN A 99 0.98 -0.72 -10.86
CA GLN A 99 2.33 -0.48 -10.36
C GLN A 99 2.30 -0.09 -8.87
N VAL A 100 1.43 0.83 -8.46
CA VAL A 100 1.27 1.22 -7.05
C VAL A 100 0.83 0.02 -6.21
N ARG A 101 -0.16 -0.75 -6.67
CA ARG A 101 -0.60 -1.98 -6.00
C ARG A 101 0.54 -2.98 -5.86
N SER A 102 1.34 -3.18 -6.90
CA SER A 102 2.49 -4.09 -6.87
C SER A 102 3.53 -3.65 -5.84
N ASN A 103 3.82 -2.35 -5.78
CA ASN A 103 4.72 -1.79 -4.78
C ASN A 103 4.18 -1.99 -3.35
N ILE A 104 2.88 -1.75 -3.14
CA ILE A 104 2.21 -2.02 -1.86
C ILE A 104 2.29 -3.50 -1.51
N GLN A 105 2.09 -4.43 -2.46
CA GLN A 105 2.20 -5.87 -2.20
C GLN A 105 3.61 -6.25 -1.75
N GLY A 106 4.65 -5.68 -2.37
CA GLY A 106 6.04 -5.89 -1.97
C GLY A 106 6.27 -5.53 -0.50
N VAL A 107 5.90 -4.30 -0.13
CA VAL A 107 6.04 -3.84 1.27
C VAL A 107 5.13 -4.61 2.22
N LYS A 108 3.90 -4.96 1.79
CA LYS A 108 2.96 -5.79 2.57
C LYS A 108 3.55 -7.17 2.86
N HIS A 109 4.31 -7.76 1.95
CA HIS A 109 4.98 -9.03 2.17
C HIS A 109 6.07 -8.91 3.25
N GLU A 110 6.93 -7.90 3.14
CA GLU A 110 7.99 -7.61 4.12
C GLU A 110 7.39 -7.36 5.51
N LEU A 111 6.39 -6.48 5.62
CA LEU A 111 5.72 -6.17 6.87
C LEU A 111 5.00 -7.37 7.48
N LYS A 112 4.44 -8.27 6.64
CA LYS A 112 3.86 -9.53 7.13
C LYS A 112 4.92 -10.46 7.69
N SER A 113 6.07 -10.58 7.04
CA SER A 113 7.21 -11.37 7.55
C SER A 113 7.67 -10.83 8.90
N HIS A 114 7.88 -9.51 8.98
CA HIS A 114 8.24 -8.79 10.20
C HIS A 114 7.23 -9.05 11.34
N LEU A 115 5.94 -8.89 11.05
CA LEU A 115 4.87 -9.12 12.02
C LEU A 115 4.81 -10.58 12.51
N LEU A 116 5.14 -11.56 11.66
CA LEU A 116 5.25 -12.96 12.07
C LEU A 116 6.42 -13.15 13.04
N GLY A 117 7.55 -12.50 12.80
CA GLY A 117 8.69 -12.46 13.72
C GLY A 117 8.31 -11.88 15.08
N LEU A 118 7.68 -10.69 15.10
CA LEU A 118 7.16 -10.06 16.32
C LEU A 118 6.15 -10.95 17.05
N ARG A 119 5.26 -11.61 16.31
CA ARG A 119 4.30 -12.56 16.89
C ARG A 119 4.99 -13.75 17.55
N SER A 120 5.99 -14.34 16.88
CA SER A 120 6.77 -15.45 17.41
C SER A 120 7.51 -15.07 18.70
N LEU A 121 8.12 -13.87 18.71
CA LEU A 121 8.76 -13.33 19.91
C LEU A 121 7.74 -13.11 21.04
N ASN A 122 6.59 -12.50 20.73
CA ASN A 122 5.55 -12.24 21.72
C ASN A 122 4.89 -13.51 22.27
N GLN A 123 4.80 -14.59 21.50
CA GLN A 123 4.30 -15.88 22.01
C GLN A 123 5.18 -16.45 23.13
N ARG A 124 6.47 -16.08 23.15
CA ARG A 124 7.43 -16.54 24.14
C ARG A 124 7.50 -15.59 25.33
N THR A 125 7.51 -14.28 25.06
CA THR A 125 7.72 -13.24 26.09
C THR A 125 6.42 -12.74 26.71
N ASN A 126 5.28 -12.89 26.04
CA ASN A 126 3.93 -12.46 26.44
C ASN A 126 3.87 -11.00 26.94
N ARG A 127 4.62 -10.08 26.31
CA ARG A 127 4.74 -8.67 26.75
C ARG A 127 3.70 -7.75 26.13
N VAL A 128 3.22 -8.09 24.94
CA VAL A 128 2.24 -7.31 24.19
C VAL A 128 0.95 -8.12 24.08
N GLN A 129 -0.19 -7.44 24.22
CA GLN A 129 -1.48 -8.09 24.03
C GLN A 129 -1.61 -8.62 22.60
N SER A 130 -1.97 -9.90 22.45
CA SER A 130 -2.07 -10.56 21.14
C SER A 130 -3.07 -9.89 20.18
N ASN A 131 -4.08 -9.18 20.71
CA ASN A 131 -5.04 -8.41 19.92
C ASN A 131 -4.38 -7.28 19.10
N ARG A 132 -3.35 -6.59 19.64
CA ARG A 132 -2.63 -5.51 18.96
C ARG A 132 -1.97 -6.02 17.67
N ILE A 133 -1.30 -7.17 17.75
CA ILE A 133 -0.70 -7.87 16.60
C ILE A 133 -1.78 -8.27 15.57
N GLN A 134 -2.95 -8.72 16.02
CA GLN A 134 -4.06 -9.07 15.12
C GLN A 134 -4.68 -7.85 14.43
N VAL A 135 -4.74 -6.71 15.10
CA VAL A 135 -5.19 -5.45 14.48
C VAL A 135 -4.25 -5.06 13.36
N ILE A 136 -2.94 -5.02 13.60
CA ILE A 136 -1.94 -4.74 12.55
C ILE A 136 -2.08 -5.72 11.38
N LYS A 137 -2.27 -7.02 11.67
CA LYS A 137 -2.46 -8.03 10.62
C LYS A 137 -3.66 -7.68 9.71
N LYS A 138 -4.78 -7.25 10.29
CA LYS A 138 -5.97 -6.84 9.53
C LYS A 138 -5.72 -5.55 8.74
N GLU A 139 -5.00 -4.59 9.30
CA GLU A 139 -4.61 -3.37 8.59
C GLU A 139 -3.74 -3.70 7.37
N LEU A 140 -2.76 -4.59 7.52
CA LEU A 140 -1.95 -5.10 6.41
C LEU A 140 -2.79 -5.81 5.35
N GLU A 141 -3.78 -6.61 5.75
CA GLU A 141 -4.69 -7.29 4.82
C GLU A 141 -5.51 -6.32 3.97
N ASN A 142 -5.79 -5.11 4.47
CA ASN A 142 -6.59 -4.08 3.80
C ASN A 142 -5.76 -2.95 3.17
N LEU A 143 -4.43 -3.00 3.26
CA LEU A 143 -3.55 -1.92 2.83
C LEU A 143 -3.68 -1.57 1.33
N ASP A 144 -3.93 -2.58 0.50
CA ASP A 144 -4.15 -2.52 -0.94
C ASP A 144 -5.60 -2.19 -1.33
N LYS A 145 -6.49 -1.95 -0.35
CA LYS A 145 -7.88 -1.57 -0.62
C LYS A 145 -8.05 -0.08 -0.42
N VAL A 146 -8.87 0.55 -1.24
CA VAL A 146 -9.21 1.96 -1.12
C VAL A 146 -10.66 2.16 -1.51
N ASN A 147 -11.28 3.19 -0.95
CA ASN A 147 -12.62 3.61 -1.33
C ASN A 147 -12.55 5.12 -1.57
N TYR A 148 -12.62 5.51 -2.84
CA TYR A 148 -12.65 6.91 -3.23
C TYR A 148 -14.12 7.36 -3.40
N ASP A 149 -14.49 8.41 -2.68
CA ASP A 149 -15.79 9.07 -2.85
C ASP A 149 -15.61 10.36 -3.69
N PRO A 150 -16.14 10.43 -4.92
CA PRO A 150 -16.03 11.62 -5.76
C PRO A 150 -16.81 12.82 -5.21
N ASN A 151 -17.67 12.65 -4.22
CA ASN A 151 -18.44 13.74 -3.60
C ASN A 151 -17.75 14.36 -2.39
N GLN A 152 -16.67 13.74 -1.90
CA GLN A 152 -15.87 14.26 -0.78
C GLN A 152 -14.64 15.00 -1.31
N ASP A 153 -14.12 15.96 -0.53
CA ASP A 153 -12.88 16.64 -0.88
C ASP A 153 -11.72 15.64 -0.94
N PHE A 154 -10.96 15.68 -2.04
CA PHE A 154 -9.88 14.72 -2.25
C PHE A 154 -8.73 14.92 -1.25
N LEU A 155 -8.39 16.16 -0.89
CA LEU A 155 -7.28 16.43 0.02
C LEU A 155 -7.61 15.98 1.44
N GLU A 156 -8.86 16.14 1.86
CA GLU A 156 -9.35 15.59 3.13
C GLU A 156 -9.27 14.06 3.14
N GLN A 157 -9.77 13.38 2.09
CA GLN A 157 -9.67 11.93 1.95
C GLN A 157 -8.21 11.44 1.95
N GLU A 158 -7.33 12.16 1.25
CA GLU A 158 -5.89 11.88 1.21
C GLU A 158 -5.27 11.98 2.62
N GLN A 159 -5.56 13.07 3.33
CA GLN A 159 -5.04 13.29 4.67
C GLN A 159 -5.50 12.21 5.64
N LEU A 160 -6.80 11.89 5.65
CA LEU A 160 -7.38 10.84 6.50
C LEU A 160 -6.77 9.46 6.16
N THR A 161 -6.58 9.18 4.87
CA THR A 161 -5.96 7.94 4.41
C THR A 161 -4.53 7.80 4.93
N ARG A 162 -3.72 8.86 4.83
CA ARG A 162 -2.35 8.86 5.34
C ARG A 162 -2.32 8.73 6.86
N GLN A 163 -3.14 9.51 7.55
CA GLN A 163 -3.22 9.48 9.01
C GLN A 163 -3.59 8.08 9.51
N HIS A 164 -4.58 7.44 8.89
CA HIS A 164 -4.99 6.08 9.23
C HIS A 164 -3.84 5.08 9.10
N VAL A 165 -3.09 5.09 7.98
CA VAL A 165 -1.93 4.21 7.80
C VAL A 165 -0.85 4.50 8.82
N ARG A 166 -0.52 5.77 9.05
CA ARG A 166 0.51 6.16 10.00
C ARG A 166 0.18 5.72 11.42
N GLU A 167 -1.02 5.99 11.90
CA GLU A 167 -1.44 5.73 13.28
C GLU A 167 -1.69 4.23 13.53
N ASN A 168 -2.46 3.57 12.66
CA ASN A 168 -2.98 2.23 12.92
C ASN A 168 -2.06 1.10 12.43
N LEU A 169 -1.15 1.41 11.49
CA LEU A 169 -0.18 0.44 10.99
C LEU A 169 1.23 0.80 11.46
N VAL A 170 1.75 1.96 11.05
CA VAL A 170 3.19 2.24 11.18
C VAL A 170 3.58 2.48 12.64
N THR A 171 2.95 3.45 13.29
CA THR A 171 3.22 3.80 14.69
C THR A 171 2.87 2.65 15.63
N GLU A 172 1.79 1.92 15.35
CA GLU A 172 1.42 0.76 16.18
C GLU A 172 2.44 -0.39 16.05
N LEU A 173 2.96 -0.65 14.84
CA LEU A 173 4.03 -1.61 14.62
C LEU A 173 5.32 -1.22 15.35
N GLU A 174 5.74 0.04 15.22
CA GLU A 174 6.92 0.60 15.92
C GLU A 174 6.81 0.44 17.44
N LYS A 175 5.61 0.68 18.00
CA LYS A 175 5.35 0.49 19.44
C LYS A 175 5.46 -0.97 19.86
N ILE A 176 4.83 -1.89 19.11
CA ILE A 176 4.90 -3.32 19.42
C ILE A 176 6.35 -3.81 19.37
N GLU A 177 7.10 -3.42 18.34
CA GLU A 177 8.51 -3.76 18.19
C GLU A 177 9.32 -3.21 19.35
N THR A 178 9.15 -1.94 19.72
CA THR A 178 9.83 -1.32 20.86
C THR A 178 9.53 -2.06 22.17
N ASP A 179 8.25 -2.38 22.44
CA ASP A 179 7.82 -3.09 23.65
C ASP A 179 8.43 -4.50 23.77
N LEU A 180 8.54 -5.19 22.63
CA LEU A 180 9.11 -6.54 22.53
C LEU A 180 10.63 -6.54 22.58
N MET A 181 11.29 -5.52 22.00
CA MET A 181 12.74 -5.38 21.94
C MET A 181 13.35 -4.83 23.23
N LYS A 182 12.57 -4.11 24.06
CA LYS A 182 13.03 -3.50 25.31
C LYS A 182 13.93 -4.38 26.20
N PRO A 183 13.68 -5.70 26.37
CA PRO A 183 14.56 -6.57 27.18
C PRO A 183 15.95 -6.82 26.57
N PHE A 184 16.07 -6.66 25.25
CA PHE A 184 17.28 -6.98 24.51
C PHE A 184 18.09 -5.72 24.17
N GLN A 185 17.51 -4.52 24.31
CA GLN A 185 18.19 -3.26 24.05
C GLN A 185 19.47 -3.10 24.88
N GLY A 186 20.59 -2.83 24.20
CA GLY A 186 21.90 -2.69 24.82
C GLY A 186 22.56 -4.01 25.23
N THR A 187 21.97 -5.15 24.90
CA THR A 187 22.56 -6.48 25.09
C THR A 187 23.19 -6.98 23.79
N GLY A 188 24.15 -7.91 23.86
CA GLY A 188 24.70 -8.54 22.66
C GLY A 188 23.67 -9.36 21.85
N ALA A 189 22.53 -9.70 22.46
CA ALA A 189 21.42 -10.39 21.80
C ALA A 189 20.57 -9.49 20.89
N GLU A 190 20.63 -8.17 21.03
CA GLU A 190 19.77 -7.20 20.31
C GLU A 190 19.77 -7.43 18.80
N LYS A 191 20.97 -7.49 18.20
CA LYS A 191 21.15 -7.67 16.75
C LYS A 191 20.54 -8.98 16.24
N TYR A 192 20.62 -10.05 17.02
CA TYR A 192 20.13 -11.37 16.62
C TYR A 192 18.62 -11.48 16.74
N VAL A 193 18.03 -10.90 17.80
CA VAL A 193 16.58 -10.84 17.94
C VAL A 193 15.99 -9.99 16.82
N GLN A 194 16.63 -8.87 16.46
CA GLN A 194 16.23 -8.06 15.32
C GLN A 194 16.27 -8.85 14.00
N SER A 195 17.37 -9.55 13.71
CA SER A 195 17.48 -10.41 12.52
C SER A 195 16.36 -11.47 12.47
N LEU A 196 16.10 -12.16 13.58
CA LEU A 196 15.03 -13.17 13.66
C LEU A 196 13.63 -12.56 13.45
N ILE A 197 13.37 -11.36 13.98
CA ILE A 197 12.11 -10.64 13.75
C ILE A 197 11.95 -10.31 12.27
N ASN A 198 13.02 -9.89 11.60
CA ASN A 198 13.03 -9.56 10.17
C ASN A 198 12.93 -10.80 9.26
N GLY A 199 12.91 -12.01 9.83
CA GLY A 199 12.85 -13.27 9.08
C GLY A 199 14.21 -13.78 8.59
N GLU A 200 15.31 -13.20 9.07
CA GLU A 200 16.67 -13.64 8.75
C GLU A 200 17.05 -14.87 9.59
N SER A 201 17.77 -15.81 8.97
CA SER A 201 18.31 -16.97 9.70
C SER A 201 19.61 -16.62 10.40
N VAL A 202 19.70 -16.86 11.70
CA VAL A 202 20.97 -16.78 12.45
C VAL A 202 21.65 -18.14 12.43
N GLN A 203 22.83 -18.23 11.82
CA GLN A 203 23.62 -19.46 11.84
C GLN A 203 24.45 -19.53 13.13
N LEU A 204 24.23 -20.56 13.95
CA LEU A 204 24.98 -20.75 15.20
C LEU A 204 26.49 -20.88 14.96
N SER A 205 26.90 -21.42 13.81
CA SER A 205 28.30 -21.55 13.40
C SER A 205 29.00 -20.22 13.13
N SER A 206 28.25 -19.12 12.96
CA SER A 206 28.80 -17.78 12.79
C SER A 206 28.91 -16.98 14.10
N LEU A 207 28.50 -17.59 15.22
CA LEU A 207 28.50 -16.96 16.53
C LEU A 207 29.71 -17.41 17.34
N SER A 208 30.27 -16.49 18.12
CA SER A 208 31.25 -16.85 19.15
C SER A 208 30.58 -17.53 20.35
N ASP A 209 31.34 -18.31 21.13
CA ASP A 209 30.83 -18.97 22.35
C ASP A 209 30.23 -17.98 23.35
N ASN A 210 30.77 -16.75 23.42
CA ASN A 210 30.24 -15.68 24.24
C ASN A 210 28.87 -15.19 23.73
N GLU A 211 28.71 -15.01 22.42
CA GLU A 211 27.42 -14.61 21.82
C GLU A 211 26.35 -15.71 21.96
N ILE A 212 26.76 -16.99 21.90
CA ILE A 212 25.87 -18.13 22.16
C ILE A 212 25.43 -18.14 23.63
N ALA A 213 26.35 -17.96 24.58
CA ALA A 213 26.03 -17.91 26.00
C ALA A 213 25.12 -16.71 26.33
N GLU A 214 25.33 -15.55 25.71
CA GLU A 214 24.46 -14.37 25.86
C GLU A 214 23.07 -14.59 25.26
N LEU A 215 22.96 -15.24 24.09
CA LEU A 215 21.69 -15.63 23.49
C LEU A 215 20.94 -16.64 24.36
N GLN A 216 21.64 -17.63 24.90
CA GLN A 216 21.07 -18.61 25.81
C GLN A 216 20.67 -17.98 27.15
N ALA A 217 21.40 -17.00 27.66
CA ALA A 217 21.03 -16.29 28.87
C ALA A 217 19.83 -15.35 28.65
N SER A 218 19.79 -14.66 27.51
CA SER A 218 18.76 -13.64 27.21
C SER A 218 17.48 -14.25 26.66
N LEU A 219 17.58 -15.36 25.94
CA LEU A 219 16.47 -16.03 25.28
C LEU A 219 16.26 -17.47 25.77
N GLY A 220 17.01 -17.98 26.76
CA GLY A 220 16.96 -19.39 27.19
C GLY A 220 15.57 -19.90 27.58
N ASP A 221 14.78 -19.06 28.25
CA ASP A 221 13.39 -19.39 28.61
C ASP A 221 12.42 -19.30 27.42
N HIS A 222 12.90 -18.79 26.28
CA HIS A 222 12.12 -18.43 25.10
C HIS A 222 12.59 -19.16 23.82
N LEU A 223 13.81 -19.73 23.78
CA LEU A 223 14.37 -20.53 22.69
C LEU A 223 14.08 -22.01 22.92
N SER A 224 12.82 -22.41 22.74
CA SER A 224 12.60 -23.75 22.15
C SER A 224 12.97 -23.68 20.67
N LEU A 225 14.26 -23.48 20.37
CA LEU A 225 14.81 -23.68 19.03
C LEU A 225 14.74 -25.19 18.79
N LYS A 226 13.99 -25.59 17.76
CA LYS A 226 14.30 -26.84 17.07
C LYS A 226 15.70 -26.67 16.49
N LEU A 227 16.71 -27.05 17.27
CA LEU A 227 18.03 -27.44 16.77
C LEU A 227 17.78 -28.63 15.84
N GLN A 228 17.70 -28.40 14.53
CA GLN A 228 17.89 -29.50 13.60
C GLN A 228 19.38 -29.84 13.62
N ASP A 229 19.70 -30.94 14.29
CA ASP A 229 20.96 -31.65 14.13
C ASP A 229 21.22 -31.83 12.63
N ILE A 230 22.17 -31.07 12.08
CA ILE A 230 22.80 -31.46 10.82
C ILE A 230 23.67 -32.66 11.17
N LYS A 231 23.11 -33.85 11.02
CA LYS A 231 23.87 -35.10 11.07
C LYS A 231 24.84 -35.10 9.90
N TYR A 232 26.13 -35.22 10.24
CA TYR A 232 27.22 -35.56 9.31
C TYR A 232 26.96 -36.88 8.60
#